data_AF-A0A968HU36-F1
#
_entry.id   AF-A0A968HU36-F1
#
_cell.length_a   1.000
_cell.length_b   1.000
_cell.length_c   1.000
_cell.angle_alpha   90.00
_cell.angle_beta   90.00
_cell.angle_gamma   90.00
#
_symmetry.space_group_name_H-M   'P 1'
#
loop_
_entity.id
_entity.type
_entity.pdbx_description
1 polymer ?
#
loop_
_entity_poly.entity_id
_entity_poly.type
_entity_poly.pdbx_seq_one_letter_code
_entity_poly.pdbx_strand_id
1 'polypeptide(L)'
;MDDRKSRGLRGQIEGDLARQQAGWGILGLVLVSILREGFEVVLFVGAQLSAGAMPLLGAIGGLGAAAGIGIALFQWGVRLDLGRFFQIMGVLLLLILAGLAIGVLGHLERAVCPIAPSPNGSCLLGPLVWDWHLWLPDRAIPGVLLKAVLGYRDRLFWGQLLCYWGFLGVASFLYWSRLRSQRATIVPS
;
A
#
# COMPACT_ATOMS: atom_id res chain seq x y z
N MET A 1 49.10 -18.02 -3.38
CA MET A 1 47.79 -18.52 -3.86
C MET A 1 46.75 -18.54 -2.72
N ASP A 2 47.17 -18.41 -1.46
CA ASP A 2 46.32 -18.44 -0.26
C ASP A 2 45.50 -17.17 0.03
N ASP A 3 45.95 -15.98 -0.34
CA ASP A 3 45.26 -14.72 -0.02
C ASP A 3 43.87 -14.58 -0.66
N ARG A 4 43.63 -15.25 -1.80
CA ARG A 4 42.33 -15.20 -2.50
C ARG A 4 41.27 -16.04 -1.80
N LYS A 5 41.66 -17.17 -1.18
CA LYS A 5 40.77 -18.02 -0.38
C LYS A 5 40.37 -17.33 0.93
N SER A 6 41.32 -16.69 1.62
CA SER A 6 41.04 -15.99 2.88
C SER A 6 40.11 -14.79 2.71
N ARG A 7 40.18 -14.08 1.58
CA ARG A 7 39.24 -12.99 1.27
C ARG A 7 37.81 -13.48 0.99
N GLY A 8 37.67 -14.62 0.31
CA GLY A 8 36.36 -15.24 0.07
C GLY A 8 35.69 -15.74 1.35
N LEU A 9 36.46 -16.33 2.27
CA LEU A 9 35.96 -16.77 3.58
C LEU A 9 35.53 -15.59 4.46
N ARG A 10 36.30 -14.50 4.49
CA ARG A 10 35.94 -13.27 5.21
C ARG A 10 34.64 -12.66 4.67
N GLY A 11 34.49 -12.56 3.35
CA GLY A 11 33.26 -12.04 2.74
C GLY A 11 32.02 -12.91 3.00
N GLN A 12 32.16 -14.23 3.10
CA GLN A 12 31.07 -15.13 3.49
C GLN A 12 30.69 -14.96 4.96
N ILE A 13 31.67 -14.84 5.86
CA ILE A 13 31.43 -14.63 7.30
C ILE A 13 30.79 -13.25 7.54
N GLU A 14 31.28 -12.20 6.88
CA GLU A 14 30.68 -10.87 6.94
C GLU A 14 29.25 -10.87 6.37
N GLY A 15 29.01 -11.62 5.29
CA GLY A 15 27.67 -11.81 4.71
C GLY A 15 26.69 -12.54 5.63
N ASP A 16 27.15 -13.59 6.32
CA ASP A 16 26.34 -14.34 7.29
C ASP A 16 26.06 -13.54 8.56
N LEU A 17 27.06 -12.80 9.07
CA LEU A 17 26.89 -11.89 10.21
C LEU A 17 25.90 -10.75 9.87
N ALA A 18 26.01 -10.17 8.68
CA ALA A 18 25.08 -9.14 8.21
C ALA A 18 23.65 -9.68 8.04
N ARG A 19 23.50 -10.91 7.53
CA ARG A 19 22.20 -11.61 7.45
C ARG A 19 21.61 -11.89 8.83
N GLN A 20 22.44 -12.34 9.76
CA GLN A 20 22.00 -12.63 11.11
C GLN A 20 21.55 -11.35 11.81
N GLN A 21 22.32 -10.26 11.73
CA GLN A 21 21.92 -8.95 12.26
C GLN A 21 20.65 -8.40 11.60
N ALA A 22 20.50 -8.54 10.29
CA ALA A 22 19.26 -8.17 9.59
C ALA A 22 18.06 -9.01 10.06
N GLY A 23 18.28 -10.30 10.34
CA GLY A 23 17.27 -11.19 10.92
C GLY A 23 16.79 -10.74 12.30
N TRP A 24 17.72 -10.35 13.18
CA TRP A 24 17.39 -9.77 14.49
C TRP A 24 16.64 -8.43 14.35
N GLY A 25 17.01 -7.61 13.37
CA GLY A 25 16.32 -6.35 13.07
C GLY A 25 14.87 -6.57 12.62
N ILE A 26 14.64 -7.48 11.68
CA ILE A 26 13.29 -7.82 11.20
C ILE A 26 12.45 -8.44 12.31
N LEU A 27 13.01 -9.37 13.08
CA LEU A 27 12.32 -9.99 14.22
C LEU A 27 11.92 -8.94 15.25
N GLY A 28 12.82 -8.01 15.59
CA GLY A 28 12.54 -6.92 16.51
C GLY A 28 11.42 -6.00 16.01
N LEU A 29 11.44 -5.64 14.73
CA LEU A 29 10.39 -4.82 14.12
C LEU A 29 9.02 -5.51 14.16
N VAL A 30 8.97 -6.79 13.79
CA VAL A 30 7.74 -7.58 13.83
C VAL A 30 7.23 -7.71 15.27
N LEU A 31 8.11 -7.99 16.22
CA LEU A 31 7.76 -8.12 17.63
C LEU A 31 7.16 -6.82 18.17
N VAL A 32 7.83 -5.69 17.98
CA VAL A 32 7.34 -4.38 18.45
C VAL A 32 6.02 -4.01 17.79
N SER A 33 5.86 -4.29 16.50
CA SER A 33 4.61 -4.02 15.78
C SER A 33 3.44 -4.82 16.35
N ILE A 34 3.62 -6.12 16.61
CA ILE A 34 2.57 -6.98 17.18
C ILE A 34 2.24 -6.52 18.61
N LEU A 35 3.26 -6.20 19.41
CA LEU A 35 3.10 -5.82 20.80
C LEU A 35 2.37 -4.47 20.93
N ARG A 36 2.68 -3.51 20.06
CA ARG A 36 1.99 -2.21 20.01
C ARG A 36 0.51 -2.37 19.70
N GLU A 37 0.18 -3.09 18.63
CA GLU A 37 -1.20 -3.25 18.18
C GLU A 37 -2.01 -4.08 19.19
N GLY A 38 -1.42 -5.13 19.75
CA GLY A 38 -2.04 -5.92 20.81
C GLY A 38 -2.34 -5.12 22.07
N PHE A 39 -1.44 -4.21 22.46
CA PHE A 39 -1.64 -3.36 23.62
C PHE A 39 -2.79 -2.37 23.43
N GLU A 40 -2.90 -1.78 22.24
CA GLU A 40 -4.03 -0.91 21.88
C GLU A 40 -5.37 -1.63 22.01
N VAL A 41 -5.46 -2.88 21.53
CA VAL A 41 -6.67 -3.70 21.64
C VAL A 41 -7.01 -4.03 23.09
N VAL A 42 -6.02 -4.44 23.89
CA VAL A 42 -6.23 -4.76 25.32
C VAL A 42 -6.68 -3.53 26.10
N LEU A 43 -6.07 -2.37 25.86
CA LEU A 43 -6.46 -1.12 26.50
C LEU A 43 -7.86 -0.67 26.06
N PHE A 44 -8.18 -0.80 24.77
CA PHE A 44 -9.49 -0.42 24.23
C PHE A 44 -10.61 -1.28 24.82
N VAL A 45 -10.44 -2.61 24.82
CA VAL A 45 -11.39 -3.54 25.43
C VAL A 45 -11.45 -3.30 26.94
N GLY A 46 -10.29 -3.16 27.59
CA GLY A 46 -10.12 -2.83 29.00
C GLY A 46 -10.93 -1.60 29.45
N ALA A 47 -10.83 -0.51 28.69
CA ALA A 47 -11.57 0.72 28.96
C ALA A 47 -13.09 0.54 28.79
N GLN A 48 -13.53 -0.28 27.83
CA GLN A 48 -14.94 -0.51 27.53
C GLN A 48 -15.63 -1.50 28.49
N LEU A 49 -14.87 -2.33 29.22
CA LEU A 49 -15.42 -3.24 30.24
C LEU A 49 -16.15 -2.47 31.36
N SER A 50 -15.69 -1.27 31.70
CA SER A 50 -16.33 -0.40 32.71
C SER A 50 -17.65 0.23 32.24
N ALA A 51 -17.96 0.18 30.94
CA ALA A 51 -19.14 0.80 30.35
C ALA A 51 -20.39 -0.11 30.34
N GLY A 52 -20.28 -1.37 30.80
CA GLY A 52 -21.40 -2.29 31.00
C GLY A 52 -21.23 -3.65 30.32
N ALA A 53 -22.29 -4.46 30.31
CA ALA A 53 -22.26 -5.82 29.76
C ALA A 53 -22.35 -5.89 28.21
N MET A 54 -22.93 -4.86 27.58
CA MET A 54 -23.13 -4.82 26.12
C MET A 54 -21.80 -4.74 25.33
N PRO A 55 -20.81 -3.90 25.71
CA PRO A 55 -19.49 -3.87 25.07
C PRO A 55 -18.71 -5.17 25.22
N LEU A 56 -18.88 -5.89 26.34
CA LEU A 56 -18.20 -7.16 26.59
C LEU A 56 -18.66 -8.26 25.64
N LEU A 57 -19.98 -8.36 25.40
CA LEU A 57 -20.54 -9.30 24.42
C LEU A 57 -20.06 -8.98 22.99
N GLY A 58 -20.00 -7.69 22.65
CA GLY A 58 -19.44 -7.24 21.37
C GLY A 58 -17.95 -7.57 21.21
N ALA A 59 -17.15 -7.39 22.26
CA ALA A 59 -15.72 -7.71 22.25
C ALA A 59 -15.46 -9.21 22.08
N ILE A 60 -16.17 -10.07 22.82
CA ILE A 60 -16.04 -11.53 22.70
C ILE A 60 -16.51 -11.99 21.31
N GLY A 61 -17.64 -11.47 20.84
CA GLY A 61 -18.15 -11.78 19.50
C GLY A 61 -17.20 -11.33 18.39
N GLY A 62 -16.64 -10.13 18.50
CA GLY A 62 -15.66 -9.58 17.58
C GLY A 62 -14.35 -10.37 17.57
N LEU A 63 -13.84 -10.76 18.74
CA LEU A 63 -12.65 -11.60 18.88
C LEU A 63 -12.87 -12.98 18.23
N GLY A 64 -14.04 -13.59 18.46
CA GLY A 64 -14.42 -14.86 17.83
C GLY A 64 -14.53 -14.75 16.31
N ALA A 65 -15.16 -13.69 15.81
CA ALA A 65 -15.25 -13.42 14.38
C ALA A 65 -13.87 -13.19 13.74
N ALA A 66 -13.00 -12.41 14.39
CA ALA A 66 -11.64 -12.16 13.93
C ALA A 66 -10.82 -13.46 13.90
N ALA A 67 -10.93 -14.31 14.91
CA ALA A 67 -10.29 -15.62 14.92
C ALA A 67 -10.81 -16.53 13.79
N GLY A 68 -12.12 -16.54 13.56
CA GLY A 68 -12.75 -17.29 12.47
C GLY A 68 -12.27 -16.84 11.09
N ILE A 69 -12.24 -15.51 10.84
CA ILE A 69 -11.71 -14.93 9.61
C ILE A 69 -10.21 -15.25 9.48
N GLY A 70 -9.43 -15.15 10.55
CA GLY A 70 -8.00 -15.47 10.54
C GLY A 70 -7.73 -16.92 10.14
N ILE A 71 -8.50 -17.87 10.68
CA ILE A 71 -8.41 -19.28 10.30
C ILE A 71 -8.83 -19.48 8.84
N ALA A 72 -9.92 -18.85 8.39
CA ALA A 72 -10.34 -18.92 6.99
C ALA A 72 -9.25 -18.37 6.06
N LEU A 73 -8.67 -17.21 6.37
CA LEU A 73 -7.57 -16.61 5.63
C LEU A 73 -6.33 -17.48 5.64
N PHE A 74 -6.01 -18.18 6.73
CA PHE A 74 -4.88 -19.11 6.76
C PHE A 74 -5.12 -20.31 5.83
N GLN A 75 -6.31 -20.90 5.86
CA GLN A 75 -6.67 -22.02 4.98
C GLN A 75 -6.66 -21.64 3.49
N TRP A 76 -7.16 -20.44 3.17
CA TRP A 76 -7.18 -19.92 1.80
C TRP A 76 -5.80 -19.38 1.36
N GLY A 77 -5.07 -18.76 2.29
CA GLY A 77 -3.75 -18.16 2.10
C GLY A 77 -2.68 -19.17 1.73
N VAL A 78 -2.71 -20.38 2.31
CA VAL A 78 -1.76 -21.45 1.97
C VAL A 78 -1.92 -21.92 0.51
N ARG A 79 -3.09 -21.74 -0.10
CA ARG A 79 -3.35 -22.10 -1.50
C ARG A 79 -3.07 -20.95 -2.48
N LEU A 80 -2.76 -19.76 -1.98
CA LEU A 80 -2.49 -18.59 -2.80
C LEU A 80 -1.02 -18.57 -3.25
N ASP A 81 -0.82 -18.31 -4.53
CA ASP A 81 0.50 -18.04 -5.08
C ASP A 81 0.96 -16.67 -4.56
N LEU A 82 1.92 -16.68 -3.62
CA LEU A 82 2.48 -15.46 -3.01
C LEU A 82 2.99 -14.49 -4.08
N GLY A 83 3.54 -15.02 -5.18
CA GLY A 83 3.97 -14.22 -6.32
C GLY A 83 2.80 -13.43 -6.87
N ARG A 84 1.71 -14.10 -7.26
CA ARG A 84 0.47 -13.48 -7.80
C ARG A 84 -0.16 -12.49 -6.83
N PHE A 85 -0.22 -12.84 -5.55
CA PHE A 85 -0.78 -11.97 -4.50
C PHE A 85 -0.02 -10.65 -4.38
N PHE A 86 1.32 -10.68 -4.31
CA PHE A 86 2.13 -9.47 -4.26
C PHE A 86 2.04 -8.63 -5.54
N GLN A 87 1.82 -9.24 -6.71
CA GLN A 87 1.60 -8.46 -7.95
C GLN A 87 0.31 -7.66 -7.87
N ILE A 88 -0.78 -8.33 -7.49
CA ILE A 88 -2.11 -7.72 -7.41
C ILE A 88 -2.11 -6.61 -6.35
N MET A 89 -1.57 -6.90 -5.16
CA MET A 89 -1.45 -5.90 -4.10
C MET A 89 -0.49 -4.76 -4.46
N GLY A 90 0.59 -5.04 -5.19
CA GLY A 90 1.51 -4.03 -5.69
C GLY A 90 0.87 -3.09 -6.71
N VAL A 91 0.11 -3.63 -7.67
CA VAL A 91 -0.67 -2.82 -8.63
C VAL A 91 -1.73 -1.99 -7.89
N LEU A 92 -2.42 -2.58 -6.92
CA LEU A 92 -3.39 -1.86 -6.08
C LEU A 92 -2.72 -0.71 -5.29
N LEU A 93 -1.55 -0.95 -4.72
CA LEU A 93 -0.79 0.06 -3.98
C LEU A 93 -0.37 1.22 -4.91
N LEU A 94 0.10 0.90 -6.12
CA LEU A 94 0.46 1.90 -7.13
C LEU A 94 -0.75 2.75 -7.53
N LEU A 95 -1.92 2.13 -7.63
CA LEU A 95 -3.20 2.81 -7.89
C LEU A 95 -3.52 3.84 -6.79
N ILE A 96 -3.42 3.43 -5.53
CA ILE A 96 -3.67 4.29 -4.36
C ILE A 96 -2.67 5.45 -4.34
N LEU A 97 -1.39 5.18 -4.62
CA LEU A 97 -0.35 6.21 -4.69
C LEU A 97 -0.61 7.23 -5.81
N ALA A 98 -1.08 6.78 -6.98
CA ALA A 98 -1.48 7.68 -8.06
C ALA A 98 -2.67 8.56 -7.65
N GLY A 99 -3.67 7.98 -6.98
CA GLY A 99 -4.80 8.72 -6.40
C GLY A 99 -4.38 9.75 -5.37
N LEU A 100 -3.43 9.41 -4.50
CA LEU A 100 -2.86 10.32 -3.51
C LEU A 100 -2.07 11.47 -4.17
N ALA A 101 -1.25 11.17 -5.17
CA ALA A 101 -0.46 12.16 -5.92
C ALA A 101 -1.37 13.18 -6.61
N ILE A 102 -2.41 12.69 -7.28
CA ILE A 102 -3.49 13.51 -7.81
C ILE A 102 -4.08 14.36 -6.70
N GLY A 103 -4.45 13.72 -5.58
CA GLY A 103 -4.95 14.30 -4.33
C GLY A 103 -4.21 15.58 -3.96
N VAL A 104 -2.92 15.43 -3.72
CA VAL A 104 -1.97 16.49 -3.35
C VAL A 104 -1.92 17.60 -4.39
N LEU A 105 -1.89 17.26 -5.68
CA LEU A 105 -1.85 18.26 -6.76
C LEU A 105 -3.07 19.19 -6.73
N GLY A 106 -4.26 18.64 -6.53
CA GLY A 106 -5.48 19.44 -6.38
C GLY A 106 -5.54 20.27 -5.10
N HIS A 107 -4.87 19.85 -4.02
CA HIS A 107 -4.73 20.68 -2.81
C HIS A 107 -3.70 21.80 -3.02
N LEU A 108 -2.60 21.51 -3.72
CA LEU A 108 -1.56 22.47 -4.06
C LEU A 108 -2.09 23.56 -5.00
N GLU A 109 -2.90 23.20 -6.00
CA GLU A 109 -3.56 24.18 -6.88
C GLU A 109 -4.41 25.18 -6.09
N ARG A 110 -5.22 24.69 -5.13
CA ARG A 110 -6.05 25.55 -4.28
C ARG A 110 -5.21 26.47 -3.38
N ALA A 111 -4.04 26.00 -2.94
CA ALA A 111 -3.11 26.79 -2.13
C ALA A 111 -2.32 27.82 -2.97
N VAL A 112 -2.05 27.54 -4.24
CA VAL A 112 -1.27 28.40 -5.17
C VAL A 112 -2.15 29.39 -5.95
N CYS A 113 -3.42 29.09 -6.14
CA CYS A 113 -4.38 29.97 -6.82
C CYS A 113 -4.45 31.42 -6.29
N PRO A 114 -4.34 31.71 -4.97
CA PRO A 114 -4.33 33.10 -4.49
C PRO A 114 -3.05 33.89 -4.86
N ILE A 115 -1.97 33.21 -5.25
CA ILE A 115 -0.66 33.82 -5.54
C ILE A 115 -0.45 34.06 -7.05
N ALA A 116 -1.20 33.38 -7.92
CA ALA A 116 -1.14 33.52 -9.38
C ALA A 116 -2.55 33.42 -10.01
N PRO A 117 -3.39 34.48 -9.95
CA PRO A 117 -4.73 34.44 -10.49
C PRO A 117 -4.71 34.29 -12.03
N SER A 118 -5.33 33.23 -12.53
CA SER A 118 -5.52 32.98 -13.97
C SER A 118 -7.00 33.20 -14.35
N PRO A 119 -7.30 33.89 -15.48
CA PRO A 119 -8.67 34.23 -15.87
C PRO A 119 -9.52 33.03 -16.32
N ASN A 120 -8.94 31.85 -16.51
CA ASN A 120 -9.63 30.67 -17.07
C ASN A 120 -10.01 29.60 -16.05
N GLY A 121 -10.07 29.92 -14.75
CA GLY A 121 -10.54 29.00 -13.70
C GLY A 121 -9.61 27.81 -13.40
N SER A 122 -8.48 27.70 -14.09
CA SER A 122 -7.44 26.68 -13.87
C SER A 122 -6.09 27.40 -13.82
N CYS A 123 -5.52 27.49 -12.62
CA CYS A 123 -4.34 28.29 -12.32
C CYS A 123 -3.06 27.70 -12.94
N LEU A 124 -2.96 26.37 -13.08
CA LEU A 124 -1.72 25.70 -13.48
C LEU A 124 -1.88 24.53 -14.48
N LEU A 125 -3.01 23.79 -14.49
CA LEU A 125 -3.10 22.48 -15.16
C LEU A 125 -3.95 22.39 -16.46
N GLY A 126 -4.53 23.49 -16.95
CA GLY A 126 -5.30 23.49 -18.21
C GLY A 126 -6.78 23.08 -18.08
N PRO A 127 -7.50 22.89 -19.20
CA PRO A 127 -8.97 22.80 -19.22
C PRO A 127 -9.56 21.49 -18.70
N LEU A 128 -10.74 21.59 -18.07
CA LEU A 128 -11.54 20.51 -17.50
C LEU A 128 -12.07 19.56 -18.60
N VAL A 129 -11.95 18.24 -18.42
CA VAL A 129 -12.22 17.24 -19.47
C VAL A 129 -13.45 16.40 -19.18
N TRP A 130 -13.72 16.08 -17.92
CA TRP A 130 -14.83 15.21 -17.54
C TRP A 130 -15.47 15.66 -16.22
N ASP A 131 -16.78 15.92 -16.27
CA ASP A 131 -17.69 16.13 -15.13
C ASP A 131 -18.66 14.93 -15.06
N TRP A 132 -18.47 14.01 -14.10
CA TRP A 132 -19.34 12.84 -13.85
C TRP A 132 -20.29 13.03 -12.65
N HIS A 133 -20.39 14.27 -12.14
CA HIS A 133 -21.22 14.63 -10.97
C HIS A 133 -22.65 14.10 -11.07
N LEU A 134 -23.20 14.00 -12.28
CA LEU A 134 -24.60 13.64 -12.49
C LEU A 134 -24.93 12.16 -12.20
N TRP A 135 -23.94 11.26 -12.17
CA TRP A 135 -24.16 9.82 -12.02
C TRP A 135 -23.51 9.19 -10.77
N LEU A 136 -22.44 9.78 -10.21
CA LEU A 136 -21.74 9.26 -9.02
C LEU A 136 -21.34 10.39 -8.05
N PRO A 137 -22.15 10.71 -7.02
CA PRO A 137 -21.80 11.75 -6.06
C PRO A 137 -20.61 11.35 -5.18
N ASP A 138 -19.60 12.20 -5.09
CA ASP A 138 -18.39 12.13 -4.23
C ASP A 138 -18.63 11.92 -2.71
N ARG A 139 -19.90 11.91 -2.27
CA ARG A 139 -20.32 11.79 -0.86
C ARG A 139 -21.01 10.46 -0.52
N ALA A 140 -21.32 9.65 -1.52
CA ALA A 140 -21.89 8.32 -1.30
C ALA A 140 -20.80 7.31 -0.93
N ILE A 141 -21.10 6.36 -0.04
CA ILE A 141 -20.20 5.27 0.40
C ILE A 141 -19.44 4.58 -0.76
N PRO A 142 -20.06 4.24 -1.91
CA PRO A 142 -19.32 3.67 -3.03
C PRO A 142 -18.29 4.64 -3.65
N GLY A 143 -18.60 5.94 -3.68
CA GLY A 143 -17.71 6.98 -4.20
C GLY A 143 -16.49 7.21 -3.33
N VAL A 144 -16.62 7.15 -2.00
CA VAL A 144 -15.49 7.31 -1.07
C VAL A 144 -14.53 6.11 -1.13
N LEU A 145 -15.05 4.89 -1.24
CA LEU A 145 -14.23 3.69 -1.41
C LEU A 145 -13.52 3.69 -2.77
N LEU A 146 -14.20 4.07 -3.85
CA LEU A 146 -13.57 4.22 -5.17
C LEU A 146 -12.54 5.35 -5.21
N LYS A 147 -12.79 6.45 -4.50
CA LYS A 147 -11.86 7.56 -4.36
C LYS A 147 -10.60 7.18 -3.59
N ALA A 148 -10.76 6.40 -2.53
CA ALA A 148 -9.65 5.91 -1.70
C ALA A 148 -8.87 4.78 -2.38
N VAL A 149 -9.55 3.87 -3.07
CA VAL A 149 -8.92 2.67 -3.68
C VAL A 149 -8.44 2.95 -5.10
N LEU A 150 -9.22 3.64 -5.93
CA LEU A 150 -8.91 3.90 -7.35
C LEU A 150 -8.38 5.32 -7.63
N GLY A 151 -8.38 6.23 -6.65
CA GLY A 151 -8.00 7.63 -6.88
C GLY A 151 -9.04 8.42 -7.68
N TYR A 152 -10.29 7.96 -7.72
CA TYR A 152 -11.38 8.59 -8.45
C TYR A 152 -11.61 10.05 -7.99
N ARG A 153 -11.69 10.99 -8.93
CA ARG A 153 -11.99 12.41 -8.64
C ARG A 153 -12.98 12.95 -9.67
N ASP A 154 -14.01 13.64 -9.18
CA ASP A 154 -15.13 14.20 -9.97
C ASP A 154 -14.75 15.21 -11.06
N ARG A 155 -13.52 15.71 -11.08
CA ARG A 155 -12.98 16.66 -12.06
C ARG A 155 -11.68 16.12 -12.63
N LEU A 156 -11.74 15.55 -13.82
CA LEU A 156 -10.57 15.00 -14.51
C LEU A 156 -10.04 16.02 -15.53
N PHE A 157 -8.78 16.43 -15.38
CA PHE A 157 -8.05 17.28 -16.33
C PHE A 157 -7.17 16.41 -17.25
N TRP A 158 -6.89 16.86 -18.49
CA TRP A 158 -6.17 16.06 -19.51
C TRP A 158 -4.78 15.57 -19.04
N GLY A 159 -4.04 16.44 -18.35
CA GLY A 159 -2.72 16.10 -17.81
C GLY A 159 -2.77 14.97 -16.76
N GLN A 160 -3.87 14.87 -16.04
CA GLN A 160 -4.07 13.88 -14.99
C GLN A 160 -4.38 12.49 -15.55
N LEU A 161 -5.13 12.43 -16.66
CA LEU A 161 -5.40 11.19 -17.39
C LEU A 161 -4.13 10.64 -18.05
N LEU A 162 -3.34 11.51 -18.69
CA LEU A 162 -2.04 11.13 -19.29
C LEU A 162 -1.04 10.66 -18.24
N CYS A 163 -1.00 11.31 -17.07
CA CYS A 163 -0.14 10.89 -15.97
C CYS A 163 -0.57 9.54 -15.38
N TYR A 164 -1.87 9.31 -15.23
CA TYR A 164 -2.41 8.03 -14.74
C TYR A 164 -2.10 6.87 -15.72
N TRP A 165 -2.40 7.04 -17.01
CA TRP A 165 -2.10 6.03 -18.02
C TRP A 165 -0.61 5.85 -18.26
N GLY A 166 0.18 6.93 -18.22
CA GLY A 166 1.64 6.88 -18.29
C GLY A 166 2.23 6.15 -17.10
N PHE A 167 1.78 6.45 -15.88
CA PHE A 167 2.22 5.78 -14.67
C PHE A 167 1.83 4.30 -14.65
N LEU A 168 0.58 3.96 -14.98
CA LEU A 168 0.15 2.56 -15.11
C LEU A 168 0.92 1.82 -16.19
N GLY A 169 1.16 2.44 -17.35
CA GLY A 169 1.93 1.84 -18.44
C GLY A 169 3.39 1.61 -18.05
N VAL A 170 4.06 2.62 -17.48
CA VAL A 170 5.45 2.53 -17.03
C VAL A 170 5.58 1.57 -15.85
N ALA A 171 4.69 1.63 -14.86
CA ALA A 171 4.70 0.74 -13.71
C ALA A 171 4.43 -0.71 -14.13
N SER A 172 3.43 -0.97 -14.98
CA SER A 172 3.16 -2.33 -15.50
C SER A 172 4.31 -2.84 -16.36
N PHE A 173 4.93 -1.98 -17.17
CA PHE A 173 6.08 -2.33 -17.99
C PHE A 173 7.34 -2.63 -17.17
N LEU A 174 7.68 -1.77 -16.21
CA LEU A 174 8.80 -1.97 -15.29
C LEU A 174 8.58 -3.23 -14.43
N TYR A 175 7.36 -3.43 -13.96
CA TYR A 175 6.95 -4.61 -13.23
C TYR A 175 7.19 -5.88 -14.06
N TRP A 176 6.71 -5.92 -15.31
CA TRP A 176 6.91 -7.06 -16.20
C TRP A 176 8.39 -7.26 -16.58
N SER A 177 9.16 -6.18 -16.72
CA SER A 177 10.59 -6.26 -17.06
C SER A 177 11.42 -6.83 -15.90
N ARG A 178 11.09 -6.49 -14.65
CA ARG A 178 11.74 -7.02 -13.45
C ARG A 178 11.42 -8.50 -13.22
N LEU A 179 10.21 -8.95 -13.54
CA LEU A 179 9.85 -10.37 -13.43
C LEU A 179 10.58 -11.26 -14.45
N ARG A 180 10.92 -10.75 -15.62
CA ARG A 180 11.71 -11.48 -16.63
C ARG A 180 13.15 -11.69 -16.18
N SER A 181 13.72 -10.75 -15.42
CA SER A 181 15.12 -10.79 -14.99
C SER A 181 15.44 -11.86 -13.94
N GLN A 182 14.46 -12.30 -13.15
CA GLN A 182 14.64 -13.32 -12.09
C GLN A 182 14.65 -14.77 -12.62
N ARG A 183 14.19 -15.02 -13.85
CA ARG A 183 14.22 -16.37 -14.46
C ARG A 183 15.57 -16.74 -15.10
N ALA A 184 16.47 -15.77 -15.28
CA ALA A 184 17.73 -16.01 -16.01
C ALA A 184 18.85 -16.64 -15.16
N THR A 185 18.67 -16.77 -13.84
CA THR A 185 19.72 -17.22 -12.91
C THR A 185 19.52 -18.64 -12.35
N ILE A 186 18.50 -19.40 -12.81
CA ILE A 186 18.20 -20.77 -12.34
C ILE A 186 18.44 -21.81 -13.44
N VAL A 187 19.56 -21.69 -14.16
CA VAL A 187 20.12 -22.81 -14.94
C VAL A 187 21.63 -22.80 -14.73
N PRO A 188 22.16 -23.56 -13.75
CA PRO A 188 23.57 -23.91 -13.76
C PRO A 188 23.79 -25.01 -14.82
N SER A 189 24.69 -24.75 -15.76
CA SER A 189 25.32 -25.77 -16.61
C SER A 189 26.24 -26.66 -15.78
#